data_AF-A0A420ZBH7-F1
#
_entry.id   AF-A0A420ZBH7-F1
#
_cell.length_a   1.000
_cell.length_b   1.000
_cell.length_c   1.000
_cell.angle_alpha   90.00
_cell.angle_beta   90.00
_cell.angle_gamma   90.00
#
_symmetry.space_group_name_H-M   'P 1'
#
loop_
_entity.id
_entity.type
_entity.pdbx_description
1 polymer ?
#
loop_
_entity_poly.entity_id
_entity_poly.type
_entity_poly.pdbx_seq_one_letter_code
_entity_poly.pdbx_strand_id
1 'polypeptide(L)' 'MFFRSDRKEPVTISGVIVAETKKAILFDDGIMREWVPKSQILDMKSREGGLYEITIPRWLLEEKFG' A
#
# COMPACT_ATOMS: atom_id res chain seq x y z
N MET A 1 -7.24 -33.65 3.27
CA MET A 1 -8.07 -32.45 3.56
C MET A 1 -7.20 -31.23 3.23
N PHE A 2 -7.45 -30.56 2.10
CA PHE A 2 -6.61 -29.44 1.64
C PHE A 2 -7.16 -28.14 2.22
N PHE A 3 -6.47 -27.55 3.20
CA PHE A 3 -6.74 -26.17 3.60
C PHE A 3 -6.13 -25.24 2.54
N ARG A 4 -6.98 -24.78 1.61
CA ARG A 4 -6.68 -23.68 0.68
C ARG A 4 -7.54 -22.48 1.07
N SER A 5 -7.05 -21.63 1.95
CA SER A 5 -7.53 -20.25 2.13
C SER A 5 -6.58 -19.57 3.11
N ASP A 6 -5.83 -18.56 2.64
CA ASP A 6 -5.52 -17.32 3.40
C ASP A 6 -4.53 -16.34 2.71
N ARG A 7 -4.09 -16.56 1.47
CA ARG A 7 -3.10 -15.67 0.83
C ARG A 7 -3.65 -14.45 0.08
N LYS A 8 -4.84 -13.92 0.42
CA LYS A 8 -5.54 -12.97 -0.49
C LYS A 8 -6.15 -11.72 0.13
N GLU A 9 -6.13 -11.53 1.44
CA GLU A 9 -6.77 -10.34 1.99
C GLU A 9 -5.92 -9.10 1.71
N PRO A 10 -6.48 -8.04 1.11
CA PRO A 10 -5.77 -6.79 0.93
C PRO A 10 -5.45 -6.18 2.30
N VAL A 11 -4.35 -5.44 2.35
CA VAL A 11 -3.86 -4.79 3.57
C VAL A 11 -3.95 -3.29 3.39
N THR A 12 -4.39 -2.60 4.44
CA THR A 12 -4.45 -1.14 4.48
C THR A 12 -3.30 -0.62 5.32
N ILE A 13 -2.51 0.30 4.75
CA ILE A 13 -1.38 0.96 5.42
C ILE A 13 -1.61 2.47 5.44
N SER A 14 -1.19 3.11 6.53
CA SER A 14 -1.30 4.55 6.76
C SER A 14 0.07 5.21 6.65
N GLY A 15 0.15 6.36 6.01
CA GLY A 15 1.41 7.06 5.78
C GLY A 15 1.21 8.39 5.07
N VAL A 16 2.28 8.95 4.51
CA VAL A 16 2.25 10.18 3.72
C VAL A 16 2.72 9.91 2.30
N ILE A 17 2.18 10.66 1.34
CA ILE A 17 2.68 10.64 -0.04
C ILE A 17 3.74 11.74 -0.16
N VAL A 18 4.99 11.35 -0.30
CA VAL A 18 6.14 12.27 -0.36
C VAL A 18 6.35 12.82 -1.78
N ALA A 19 6.08 11.99 -2.78
CA ALA A 19 6.19 12.34 -4.18
C ALA A 19 5.21 11.53 -5.04
N GLU A 20 4.88 12.05 -6.21
CA GLU A 20 3.97 11.40 -7.13
C GLU A 20 4.49 11.47 -8.57
N THR A 21 4.32 10.38 -9.30
CA THR A 21 4.47 10.32 -10.76
C THR A 21 3.14 9.99 -11.43
N LYS A 22 3.12 10.02 -12.76
CA LYS A 22 1.94 9.58 -13.53
C LYS A 22 1.52 8.14 -13.21
N LYS A 23 2.44 7.26 -12.78
CA LYS A 23 2.18 5.81 -12.62
C LYS A 23 2.34 5.28 -11.20
N ALA A 24 3.01 6.00 -10.30
CA ALA A 24 3.32 5.53 -8.96
C ALA A 24 3.34 6.69 -7.95
N ILE A 25 3.13 6.37 -6.68
CA ILE A 25 3.29 7.28 -5.53
C ILE A 25 4.47 6.81 -4.68
N LEU A 26 5.25 7.73 -4.15
CA LEU A 26 6.27 7.45 -3.14
C LEU A 26 5.58 7.56 -1.77
N PHE A 27 5.30 6.40 -1.17
CA PHE A 27 4.60 6.29 0.09
C PHE A 27 5.60 6.12 1.23
N ASP A 28 5.39 6.83 2.34
CA ASP A 28 6.23 6.80 3.53
C ASP A 28 5.34 6.58 4.77
N ASP A 29 5.49 5.43 5.43
CA ASP A 29 4.73 5.08 6.63
C ASP A 29 5.47 5.42 7.94
N GLY A 30 6.63 6.09 7.84
CA GLY A 30 7.51 6.41 8.96
C GLY A 30 8.49 5.30 9.34
N ILE A 31 8.32 4.09 8.82
CA ILE A 31 9.24 2.96 8.97
C ILE A 31 9.96 2.70 7.64
N MET A 32 9.24 2.79 6.52
CA MET A 32 9.73 2.54 5.18
C MET A 32 9.21 3.59 4.18
N ARG A 33 9.98 3.80 3.12
CA ARG A 33 9.65 4.72 2.03
C ARG A 33 9.85 4.02 0.68
N GLU A 34 8.76 3.76 -0.04
CA GLU A 34 8.79 2.93 -1.24
C GLU A 34 7.83 3.42 -2.34
N TRP A 35 8.18 3.15 -3.60
CA TRP A 35 7.35 3.48 -4.75
C TRP A 35 6.25 2.44 -4.94
N VAL A 36 5.00 2.85 -4.70
CA VAL A 36 3.79 2.04 -4.90
C VAL A 36 3.17 2.38 -6.26
N PRO A 37 3.04 1.42 -7.18
CA PRO A 37 2.34 1.65 -8.45
C PRO A 37 0.86 1.94 -8.20
N LYS A 38 0.34 3.03 -8.80
CA LYS A 38 -1.08 3.41 -8.65
C LYS A 38 -2.03 2.33 -9.15
N SER A 39 -1.62 1.54 -10.16
CA SER A 39 -2.41 0.42 -10.67
C SER A 39 -2.58 -0.74 -9.68
N GLN A 40 -1.77 -0.77 -8.62
CA GLN A 40 -1.82 -1.79 -7.56
C GLN A 40 -2.49 -1.27 -6.29
N ILE A 41 -2.91 -0.01 -6.26
CA ILE A 41 -3.67 0.56 -5.14
C ILE A 41 -5.14 0.22 -5.39
N LEU A 42 -5.72 -0.56 -4.48
CA LEU A 42 -7.11 -1.00 -4.55
C LEU A 42 -8.06 0.07 -4.02
N ASP A 43 -7.63 0.82 -3.01
CA ASP A 43 -8.38 1.93 -2.43
C ASP A 43 -7.40 2.96 -1.85
N MET A 44 -7.75 4.25 -1.91
CA MET A 44 -6.96 5.33 -1.33
C MET A 44 -7.87 6.36 -0.67
N LYS A 45 -7.60 6.64 0.61
CA LYS A 45 -8.31 7.66 1.39
C LYS A 45 -7.32 8.68 1.92
N SER A 46 -7.62 9.96 1.72
CA SER A 46 -6.93 11.04 2.40
C SER A 46 -7.54 11.26 3.78
N ARG A 47 -6.69 11.44 4.79
CA ARG A 47 -7.06 11.82 6.16
C ARG A 47 -6.57 13.25 6.46
N GLU A 48 -7.10 13.81 7.54
CA GLU A 48 -6.65 15.13 8.02
C GLU A 48 -5.16 15.12 8.35
N GLY A 49 -4.50 16.27 8.14
CA GLY A 49 -3.07 16.42 8.40
C GLY A 49 -2.14 15.87 7.31
N GLY A 50 -2.65 15.56 6.11
CA GLY A 50 -1.84 15.11 4.98
C GLY A 50 -1.46 13.62 5.03
N LEU A 51 -2.11 12.86 5.91
CA LEU A 51 -1.99 11.41 5.96
C LEU A 51 -2.89 10.77 4.90
N TYR A 52 -2.45 9.63 4.39
CA TYR A 52 -3.15 8.81 3.41
C TYR A 52 -3.21 7.37 3.91
N GLU A 53 -4.35 6.74 3.71
CA GLU A 53 -4.53 5.30 3.82
C GLU A 53 -4.61 4.71 2.43
N ILE A 54 -3.68 3.81 2.10
CA ILE A 54 -3.72 3.04 0.87
C ILE A 54 -4.00 1.58 1.19
N THR A 55 -4.92 0.99 0.43
CA THR A 55 -5.19 -0.43 0.47
C THR A 55 -4.50 -1.08 -0.71
N ILE A 56 -3.57 -1.99 -0.44
CA ILE A 56 -2.78 -2.70 -1.43
C ILE A 56 -2.96 -4.21 -1.27
N PRO A 57 -2.73 -5.03 -2.31
CA PRO A 57 -2.69 -6.46 -2.16
C PRO A 57 -1.58 -6.89 -1.18
N ARG A 58 -1.84 -7.90 -0.36
CA ARG A 58 -0.85 -8.41 0.60
C ARG A 58 0.46 -8.86 -0.05
N TRP A 59 0.40 -9.45 -1.25
CA TRP A 59 1.62 -9.86 -1.96
C TRP A 59 2.51 -8.67 -2.32
N LEU A 60 1.92 -7.49 -2.59
CA LEU A 60 2.69 -6.28 -2.85
C LEU A 60 3.38 -5.81 -1.56
N LEU A 61 2.70 -5.97 -0.42
CA LEU A 61 3.32 -5.75 0.88
C LEU A 61 4.52 -6.70 1.08
N GLU A 62 4.36 -7.99 0.80
CA GLU A 62 5.45 -8.97 0.96
C GLU A 62 6.62 -8.77 -0.01
N GLU A 63 6.38 -8.32 -1.25
CA GLU A 63 7.44 -8.06 -2.24
C GLU A 63 8.20 -6.76 -1.98
N LYS A 64 7.55 -5.76 -1.38
CA LYS A 64 8.09 -4.40 -1.22
C LYS A 64 8.43 -4.03 0.21
N PHE A 65 7.85 -4.72 1.19
CA PHE A 65 7.92 -4.43 2.62
C PHE A 65 8.24 -5.67 3.47
N GLY A 66 8.52 -6.83 2.84
CA GLY A 66 8.90 -8.09 3.47
C GLY A 66 10.40 -8.28 3.64
#